data_AF-A0A7C2WC44-F1
#
_entry.id   AF-A0A7C2WC44-F1
#
_cell.length_a   1.000
_cell.length_b   1.000
_cell.length_c   1.000
_cell.angle_alpha   90.00
_cell.angle_beta   90.00
_cell.angle_gamma   90.00
#
_symmetry.space_group_name_H-M   'P 1'
#
loop_
_entity.id
_entity.type
_entity.pdbx_description
1 polymer ?
#
loop_
_entity_poly.entity_id
_entity_poly.type
_entity_poly.pdbx_seq_one_letter_code
_entity_poly.pdbx_strand_id
1 'polypeptide(L)' 'MAQEQAKRRSELISGVSNVAYDLLALLYNQLEEIAAIEEYKLDAEDAGDQEVLALFDQIQQRAREDVDMLRSALSQRLA' A
#
# COMPACT_ATOMS: atom_id res chain seq x y z
N MET A 1 -19.95 -6.95 14.58
CA MET A 1 -21.01 -7.95 14.31
C MET A 1 -21.42 -7.98 12.84
N ALA A 2 -22.07 -6.96 12.27
CA ALA A 2 -22.56 -7.00 10.88
C ALA A 2 -21.45 -7.00 9.79
N GLN A 3 -20.41 -6.15 9.93
CA GLN A 3 -19.27 -6.13 8.98
C GLN A 3 -18.49 -7.44 8.96
N GLU A 4 -18.34 -8.09 10.11
CA GLU A 4 -17.60 -9.34 10.25
C GLU A 4 -18.35 -10.53 9.65
N GLN A 5 -19.68 -10.53 9.74
CA GLN A 5 -20.53 -11.50 9.03
C GLN A 5 -20.48 -11.29 7.51
N ALA A 6 -20.47 -10.05 7.04
CA ALA A 6 -20.34 -9.73 5.62
C ALA A 6 -18.97 -10.17 5.07
N LYS A 7 -17.88 -9.89 5.81
CA LYS A 7 -16.52 -10.35 5.51
C LYS A 7 -16.47 -11.88 5.43
N ARG A 8 -16.96 -12.60 6.45
CA ARG A 8 -16.99 -14.08 6.42
C ARG A 8 -17.77 -14.67 5.24
N ARG A 9 -18.90 -14.06 4.87
CA ARG A 9 -19.67 -14.49 3.70
C ARG A 9 -18.94 -14.22 2.39
N SER A 10 -18.20 -13.12 2.29
CA SER A 10 -17.36 -12.79 1.14
C SER A 10 -16.24 -13.81 0.93
N GLU A 11 -15.54 -14.19 2.00
CA GLU A 11 -14.53 -15.27 2.00
C GLU A 11 -15.05 -16.59 1.44
N LEU A 12 -16.23 -17.01 1.90
CA LEU A 12 -16.90 -18.24 1.45
C LEU A 12 -17.25 -18.22 -0.04
N ILE A 13 -17.49 -17.04 -0.62
CA ILE A 13 -17.88 -16.87 -2.03
C ILE A 13 -16.65 -16.71 -2.92
N SER A 14 -15.64 -15.93 -2.51
CA SER A 14 -14.45 -15.65 -3.34
C SER A 14 -13.37 -16.72 -3.23
N GLY A 15 -13.36 -17.52 -2.15
CA GLY A 15 -12.28 -18.46 -1.84
C GLY A 15 -10.98 -17.79 -1.37
N VAL A 16 -10.94 -16.45 -1.32
CA VAL A 16 -9.79 -15.66 -0.86
C VAL A 16 -10.07 -15.22 0.58
N SER A 17 -9.13 -15.49 1.50
CA SER A 17 -9.22 -14.96 2.86
C SER A 17 -9.35 -13.43 2.85
N ASN A 18 -10.25 -12.87 3.66
CA ASN A 18 -10.36 -11.44 3.91
C ASN A 18 -9.03 -10.84 4.33
N VAL A 19 -8.20 -11.60 5.07
CA VAL A 19 -6.86 -11.15 5.44
C VAL A 19 -5.96 -11.02 4.22
N ALA A 20 -6.02 -11.96 3.26
CA ALA A 20 -5.28 -11.86 2.01
C ALA A 20 -5.81 -10.71 1.14
N TYR A 21 -7.12 -10.51 1.10
CA TYR A 21 -7.74 -9.38 0.40
C TYR A 21 -7.35 -8.04 1.02
N ASP A 22 -7.42 -7.90 2.35
CA ASP A 22 -7.05 -6.68 3.07
C ASP A 22 -5.56 -6.36 2.86
N LEU A 23 -4.68 -7.37 2.86
CA LEU A 23 -3.25 -7.22 2.55
C LEU A 23 -3.02 -6.78 1.09
N LEU A 24 -3.75 -7.35 0.14
CA LEU A 24 -3.66 -6.96 -1.27
C LEU A 24 -4.14 -5.52 -1.48
N ALA A 25 -5.24 -5.14 -0.84
CA ALA A 25 -5.76 -3.77 -0.91
C ALA A 25 -4.78 -2.76 -0.30
N LEU A 26 -4.17 -3.09 0.84
CA LEU A 26 -3.16 -2.24 1.44
C LEU A 26 -1.89 -2.13 0.58
N LEU A 27 -1.44 -3.24 -0.01
CA LEU A 27 -0.32 -3.25 -0.96
C LEU A 27 -0.61 -2.36 -2.18
N TYR A 28 -1.82 -2.44 -2.73
CA TYR A 28 -2.24 -1.58 -3.84
C TYR A 28 -2.18 -0.10 -3.46
N ASN A 29 -2.72 0.28 -2.30
CA ASN A 29 -2.69 1.67 -1.83
C ASN A 29 -1.26 2.19 -1.63
N GLN A 30 -0.36 1.35 -1.12
CA GLN A 30 1.06 1.73 -0.96
C GLN A 30 1.76 1.95 -2.30
N LEU A 31 1.44 1.14 -3.32
CA LEU A 31 1.96 1.35 -4.66
C LEU A 31 1.41 2.63 -5.31
N GLU A 32 0.13 2.96 -5.10
CA GLU A 32 -0.44 4.24 -5.52
C GLU A 32 0.21 5.42 -4.80
N GLU A 33 0.48 5.32 -3.50
CA GLU A 33 1.21 6.34 -2.73
C GLU A 33 2.60 6.61 -3.33
N ILE A 34 3.37 5.55 -3.61
CA ILE A 34 4.70 5.68 -4.22
C ILE A 34 4.62 6.40 -5.56
N ALA A 35 3.65 6.05 -6.40
CA ALA A 35 3.44 6.68 -7.70
C ALA A 35 3.06 8.16 -7.58
N ALA A 36 2.17 8.50 -6.64
CA ALA A 36 1.79 9.89 -6.39
C ALA A 36 2.98 10.73 -5.88
N ILE A 37 3.83 10.15 -5.02
CA ILE A 37 5.03 10.83 -4.52
C ILE A 37 6.01 11.16 -5.66
N GLU A 38 6.10 10.33 -6.70
CA GLU A 38 6.95 10.64 -7.87
C GLU A 38 6.50 11.92 -8.57
N GLU A 39 5.19 12.16 -8.69
CA GLU A 39 4.64 13.40 -9.24
C GLU A 39 4.89 14.58 -8.29
N TYR A 40 4.67 14.42 -6.98
CA TYR A 40 4.88 15.49 -6.00
C TYR A 40 6.35 15.92 -5.89
N LYS A 41 7.29 15.01 -6.14
CA LYS A 41 8.71 15.34 -6.19
C LYS A 41 9.04 16.25 -7.38
N LEU A 42 8.38 16.09 -8.53
CA LEU A 42 8.56 16.98 -9.68
C LEU A 42 8.10 18.41 -9.32
N ASP A 43 6.96 18.54 -8.64
CA ASP A 43 6.46 19.85 -8.18
C ASP A 43 7.44 20.51 -7.19
N ALA A 44 8.02 19.73 -6.27
CA ALA A 44 9.01 20.22 -5.31
C ALA A 44 10.33 20.64 -6.00
N GLU A 45 10.78 19.88 -7.00
CA GLU A 45 11.94 20.20 -7.83
C GLU A 45 11.73 21.51 -8.61
N ASP A 46 10.57 21.66 -9.26
CA ASP A 46 10.19 22.86 -10.03
C ASP A 46 10.07 24.10 -9.13
N ALA A 47 9.61 23.93 -7.89
CA ALA A 47 9.55 24.99 -6.88
C ALA A 47 10.92 25.31 -6.25
N GLY A 48 11.94 24.46 -6.47
CA GLY A 48 13.24 24.56 -5.80
C GLY A 48 13.18 24.25 -4.29
N ASP A 49 12.13 23.58 -3.82
CA ASP A 49 11.90 23.26 -2.42
C ASP A 49 12.62 21.97 -2.02
N GLN A 50 13.90 22.10 -1.67
CA GLN A 50 14.76 20.99 -1.30
C GLN A 50 14.35 20.30 0.01
N GLU A 51 13.68 21.03 0.93
CA GLU A 51 13.23 20.45 2.19
C GLU A 51 12.06 19.50 1.95
N VAL A 52 11.09 19.92 1.13
CA VAL A 52 9.95 19.09 0.74
C VAL A 52 10.40 17.92 -0.13
N LEU A 53 11.34 18.11 -1.05
CA LEU A 53 11.91 17.02 -1.85
C LEU A 53 12.54 15.94 -0.96
N ALA A 54 13.33 16.33 0.04
CA ALA A 54 13.95 15.40 0.98
C ALA A 54 12.90 14.70 1.88
N LEU A 55 11.82 15.39 2.26
CA LEU A 55 10.71 14.78 2.98
C LEU A 55 10.03 13.70 2.13
N PHE A 56 9.73 14.00 0.87
CA PHE A 56 9.12 13.05 -0.06
C PHE A 56 10.01 11.83 -0.32
N ASP A 57 11.33 12.00 -0.44
CA ASP A 57 12.27 10.89 -0.52
C ASP A 57 12.19 9.96 0.70
N GLN A 58 12.12 10.53 1.91
CA GLN A 58 12.00 9.74 3.13
C GLN A 58 10.67 8.99 3.22
N ILE A 59 9.56 9.63 2.80
CA ILE A 59 8.24 8.98 2.77
C ILE A 59 8.24 7.85 1.74
N GLN A 60 8.74 8.09 0.53
CA GLN A 60 8.82 7.08 -0.52
C GLN A 60 9.67 5.87 -0.09
N GLN A 61 10.80 6.12 0.59
CA GLN A 61 11.65 5.03 1.08
C GLN A 61 10.93 4.14 2.11
N ARG A 62 10.18 4.74 3.04
CA ARG A 62 9.38 3.98 4.01
C ARG A 62 8.26 3.19 3.31
N ALA A 63 7.56 3.79 2.36
CA ALA A 63 6.53 3.10 1.59
C ALA A 63 7.08 1.89 0.81
N ARG A 64 8.31 1.97 0.29
CA ARG A 64 8.99 0.82 -0.35
C ARG A 64 9.25 -0.32 0.63
N GLU A 65 9.70 0.00 1.85
CA GLU A 65 9.90 -0.98 2.91
C GLU A 65 8.57 -1.65 3.30
N ASP A 66 7.50 -0.86 3.39
CA ASP A 66 6.15 -1.36 3.67
C ASP A 66 5.65 -2.29 2.54
N VAL A 67 5.88 -1.95 1.28
CA VAL A 67 5.57 -2.81 0.12
C VAL A 67 6.27 -4.15 0.23
N ASP A 68 7.56 -4.18 0.58
CA ASP A 68 8.31 -5.45 0.71
C ASP A 68 7.76 -6.32 1.85
N MET A 69 7.41 -5.71 2.99
CA MET A 69 6.76 -6.41 4.10
C MET A 69 5.40 -6.99 3.69
N LEU A 70 4.57 -6.20 3.01
CA LEU A 70 3.24 -6.60 2.55
C LEU A 70 3.32 -7.73 1.52
N ARG A 71 4.26 -7.66 0.57
CA ARG A 71 4.49 -8.73 -0.42
C ARG A 71 4.90 -10.04 0.25
N SER A 72 5.80 -9.98 1.24
CA SER A 72 6.22 -11.16 2.00
C SER A 72 5.03 -11.78 2.76
N ALA A 73 4.23 -10.97 3.46
CA ALA A 73 3.07 -11.42 4.20
C ALA A 73 1.98 -12.03 3.31
N LEU A 74 1.76 -11.43 2.13
CA LEU A 74 0.80 -11.91 1.14
C LEU A 74 1.25 -13.24 0.51
N SER A 75 2.54 -13.37 0.19
CA SER A 75 3.10 -14.58 -0.43
C SER A 75 2.94 -15.81 0.46
N GLN A 76 3.09 -15.66 1.78
CA GLN A 76 2.88 -16.72 2.77
C GLN A 76 1.41 -17.19 2.87
N ARG A 77 0.45 -16.43 2.33
CA ARG A 77 -0.99 -16.69 2.43
C ARG A 77 -1.63 -17.11 1.11
N LEU A 78 -0.95 -16.89 0.00
CA LEU A 78 -1.39 -17.31 -1.34
C LEU A 78 -0.73 -18.62 -1.81
N ALA A 79 0.20 -19.18 -1.03
CA ALA A 79 0.85 -20.46 -1.28
C ALA A 79 0.05 -21.63 -0.68
#